data_AF-A0A957ABQ3-F1
#
_entry.id   AF-A0A957ABQ3-F1
#
_cell.length_a   1.000
_cell.length_b   1.000
_cell.length_c   1.000
_cell.angle_alpha   90.00
_cell.angle_beta   90.00
_cell.angle_gamma   90.00
#
_symmetry.space_group_name_H-M   'P 1'
#
loop_
_entity.id
_entity.type
_entity.pdbx_description
1 polymer ?
#
loop_
_entity_poly.entity_id
_entity_poly.type
_entity_poly.pdbx_seq_one_letter_code
_entity_poly.pdbx_strand_id
1 'polypeptide(L)'
;YGDAFARPPYNDPDRGHEISARIRETHSAREGFAGFIAAADAGDVLGMVYGYKGQAGQWWHDAVARAVDRDTARTWFSDTYEVVEVAV
;
A
#
# COMPACT_ATOMS: atom_id res chain seq x y z
N TYR A 1 -12.32 -7.26 -5.43
CA TYR A 1 -11.02 -6.57 -5.41
C TYR A 1 -9.89 -7.36 -6.07
N GLY A 2 -9.57 -8.60 -5.67
CA GLY A 2 -8.49 -9.38 -6.32
C GLY A 2 -8.62 -9.45 -7.86
N ASP A 3 -9.85 -9.54 -8.34
CA ASP A 3 -10.19 -9.52 -9.77
C ASP A 3 -9.73 -8.27 -10.52
N ALA A 4 -9.50 -7.14 -9.83
CA ALA A 4 -8.98 -5.91 -10.44
C ALA A 4 -7.58 -6.13 -11.06
N PHE A 5 -6.79 -7.07 -10.51
CA PHE A 5 -5.48 -7.40 -11.04
C PHE A 5 -5.51 -8.53 -12.07
N ALA A 6 -6.55 -9.36 -12.09
CA ALA A 6 -6.64 -10.49 -13.01
C ALA A 6 -6.81 -10.07 -14.49
N ARG A 7 -7.13 -8.80 -14.75
CA ARG A 7 -7.40 -8.26 -16.09
C ARG A 7 -6.34 -7.24 -16.53
N PRO A 8 -6.27 -6.89 -17.82
CA PRO A 8 -5.39 -5.82 -18.27
C PRO A 8 -5.61 -4.51 -17.49
N PRO A 9 -4.54 -3.76 -17.17
CA PRO A 9 -3.17 -3.97 -17.65
C PRO A 9 -2.35 -5.00 -16.86
N TYR A 10 -2.80 -5.41 -15.67
CA TYR A 10 -2.00 -6.20 -14.74
C TYR A 10 -1.87 -7.68 -15.14
N ASN A 11 -2.97 -8.30 -15.60
CA ASN A 11 -3.02 -9.71 -16.00
C ASN A 11 -2.38 -10.67 -14.98
N ASP A 12 -2.58 -10.38 -13.70
CA ASP A 12 -1.99 -11.09 -12.56
C ASP A 12 -3.11 -11.53 -11.61
N PRO A 13 -3.62 -12.76 -11.76
CA PRO A 13 -4.70 -13.27 -10.93
C PRO A 13 -4.27 -13.56 -9.48
N ASP A 14 -2.97 -13.71 -9.22
CA ASP A 14 -2.44 -14.07 -7.91
C ASP A 14 -2.15 -12.83 -7.03
N ARG A 15 -1.94 -11.68 -7.66
CA ARG A 15 -1.67 -10.38 -7.01
C ARG A 15 -2.57 -10.08 -5.81
N GLY A 16 -3.87 -10.35 -5.92
CA GLY A 16 -4.83 -10.12 -4.83
C GLY A 16 -4.52 -10.95 -3.58
N HIS A 17 -4.09 -12.20 -3.77
CA HIS A 17 -3.68 -13.08 -2.67
C HIS A 17 -2.37 -12.61 -2.05
N GLU A 18 -1.39 -12.22 -2.86
CA GLU A 18 -0.10 -11.70 -2.38
C GLU A 18 -0.26 -10.43 -1.55
N ILE A 19 -1.09 -9.49 -2.01
CA ILE A 19 -1.40 -8.26 -1.28
C ILE A 19 -2.07 -8.61 0.05
N SER A 20 -3.04 -9.52 0.03
CA SER A 20 -3.75 -9.95 1.24
C SER A 20 -2.81 -10.59 2.27
N ALA A 21 -1.89 -11.46 1.82
CA ALA A 21 -0.88 -12.07 2.67
C ALA A 21 0.03 -11.00 3.29
N ARG A 22 0.56 -10.08 2.48
CA ARG A 22 1.43 -8.99 2.96
C ARG A 22 0.76 -8.07 3.97
N ILE A 23 -0.52 -7.77 3.76
CA ILE A 23 -1.32 -7.01 4.74
C ILE A 23 -1.37 -7.75 6.07
N ARG A 24 -1.72 -9.03 6.06
CA ARG A 24 -1.88 -9.85 7.28
C ARG A 24 -0.57 -10.11 8.00
N GLU A 25 0.49 -10.38 7.26
CA GLU A 25 1.76 -10.85 7.82
C GLU A 25 2.67 -9.71 8.27
N THR A 26 2.57 -8.52 7.65
CA THR A 26 3.55 -7.45 7.89
C THR A 26 2.95 -6.06 7.99
N HIS A 27 2.10 -5.64 7.03
CA HIS A 27 1.70 -4.23 6.96
C HIS A 27 0.69 -3.82 8.02
N SER A 28 -0.23 -4.70 8.41
CA SER A 28 -1.24 -4.39 9.43
C SER A 28 -0.67 -4.08 10.81
N ALA A 29 0.56 -4.53 11.09
CA ALA A 29 1.26 -4.25 12.35
C ALA A 29 2.02 -2.92 12.35
N ARG A 30 2.06 -2.19 11.22
CA ARG A 30 2.78 -0.91 11.11
C ARG A 30 1.96 0.23 11.72
N GLU A 31 2.67 1.21 12.26
CA GLU A 31 2.05 2.39 12.86
C GLU A 31 1.17 3.14 11.84
N GLY A 32 -0.03 3.53 12.28
CA GLY A 32 -0.96 4.28 11.43
C GLY A 32 -1.52 3.47 10.27
N PHE A 33 -1.43 2.13 10.30
CA PHE A 33 -2.08 1.30 9.30
C PHE A 33 -3.57 1.63 9.19
N ALA A 34 -4.01 1.92 7.97
CA ALA A 34 -5.41 2.12 7.64
C ALA A 34 -5.71 1.55 6.26
N GLY A 35 -6.87 0.91 6.13
CA GLY A 35 -7.37 0.38 4.87
C GLY A 35 -8.84 0.76 4.68
N PHE A 36 -9.20 1.07 3.45
CA PHE A 36 -10.54 1.46 3.05
C PHE A 36 -10.96 0.66 1.82
N ILE A 37 -12.26 0.37 1.73
CA ILE A 37 -12.87 -0.23 0.57
C ILE A 37 -13.95 0.67 0.01
N ALA A 38 -14.10 0.66 -1.31
CA ALA A 38 -15.32 1.12 -1.96
C ALA A 38 -16.21 -0.12 -2.16
N ALA A 39 -17.46 -0.05 -1.69
CA ALA A 39 -18.42 -1.13 -1.81
C ALA A 39 -19.68 -0.64 -2.51
N ALA A 40 -20.27 -1.48 -3.36
CA ALA A 40 -21.60 -1.28 -3.90
C ALA A 40 -22.67 -1.53 -2.81
N ASP A 41 -23.89 -1.04 -3.02
CA ASP A 41 -25.01 -1.26 -2.10
C ASP A 41 -25.31 -2.76 -1.90
N ALA A 42 -25.01 -3.59 -2.90
CA ALA A 42 -25.14 -5.04 -2.84
C ALA A 42 -24.03 -5.75 -2.03
N GLY A 43 -23.02 -5.02 -1.54
CA GLY A 43 -21.90 -5.54 -0.75
C GLY A 43 -20.64 -5.90 -1.55
N ASP A 44 -20.68 -5.79 -2.89
CA ASP A 44 -19.53 -6.07 -3.74
C ASP A 44 -18.42 -5.03 -3.55
N VAL A 45 -17.18 -5.49 -3.38
CA VAL A 45 -16.01 -4.60 -3.25
C VAL A 45 -15.55 -4.14 -4.62
N LEU A 46 -15.79 -2.87 -4.91
CA LEU A 46 -15.44 -2.18 -6.15
C LEU A 46 -14.00 -1.67 -6.16
N GLY A 47 -13.38 -1.49 -4.99
CA GLY A 47 -12.02 -0.99 -4.91
C GLY A 47 -11.48 -1.02 -3.49
N MET A 48 -10.17 -0.85 -3.35
CA MET A 48 -9.48 -0.81 -2.07
C MET A 48 -8.30 0.15 -2.13
N VAL A 49 -8.02 0.78 -1.00
CA VAL A 49 -6.76 1.47 -0.74
C VAL A 49 -6.28 1.12 0.66
N TYR A 50 -4.96 1.03 0.85
CA TYR A 50 -4.40 1.02 2.20
C TYR A 50 -3.01 1.67 2.26
N GLY A 51 -2.64 2.05 3.47
CA GLY A 51 -1.34 2.63 3.77
C GLY A 51 -0.98 2.58 5.25
N TYR A 52 0.16 3.14 5.59
CA TYR A 52 0.67 3.28 6.96
C TYR A 52 1.71 4.40 7.04
N LYS A 53 2.12 4.78 8.26
CA LYS A 53 3.24 5.69 8.44
C LYS A 53 4.55 5.05 7.98
N GLY A 54 5.26 5.74 7.10
CA GLY A 54 6.61 5.33 6.72
C GLY A 54 7.55 5.57 7.90
N GLN A 55 8.44 4.61 8.14
CA GLN A 55 9.41 4.66 9.24
C GLN A 55 10.74 4.05 8.78
N ALA A 56 11.83 4.47 9.41
CA ALA A 56 13.14 3.88 9.18
C ALA A 56 13.14 2.36 9.40
N GLY A 57 13.86 1.63 8.54
CA GLY A 57 13.89 0.16 8.54
C GLY A 57 12.81 -0.48 7.66
N GLN A 58 11.85 0.29 7.14
CA GLN A 58 10.93 -0.16 6.11
C GLN A 58 11.60 -0.06 4.74
N TRP A 59 11.55 -1.14 3.96
CA TRP A 59 12.34 -1.25 2.73
C TRP A 59 12.12 -0.08 1.75
N TRP A 60 10.86 0.30 1.50
CA TRP A 60 10.54 1.37 0.54
C TRP A 60 10.95 2.75 1.07
N HIS A 61 10.57 3.07 2.31
CA HIS A 61 11.02 4.25 3.03
C HIS A 61 12.54 4.48 2.89
N ASP A 62 13.32 3.46 3.25
CA ASP A 62 14.79 3.54 3.25
C ASP A 62 15.37 3.57 1.83
N ALA A 63 14.73 2.91 0.87
CA ALA A 63 15.15 2.94 -0.52
C ALA A 63 15.00 4.36 -1.11
N VAL A 64 13.87 5.01 -0.89
CA VAL A 64 13.63 6.37 -1.40
C VAL A 64 14.46 7.39 -0.65
N ALA A 65 14.57 7.30 0.68
CA ALA A 65 15.39 8.21 1.48
C ALA A 65 16.86 8.21 1.07
N ARG A 66 17.39 7.08 0.56
CA ARG A 66 18.75 6.98 0.01
C ARG A 66 18.89 7.52 -1.41
N ALA A 67 17.80 7.62 -2.16
CA ALA A 67 17.80 8.04 -3.56
C ALA A 67 17.66 9.56 -3.74
N VAL A 68 17.20 10.27 -2.71
CA VAL A 68 17.02 11.73 -2.73
C VAL A 68 18.14 12.43 -1.93
N ASP A 69 18.29 13.74 -2.12
CA ASP A 69 19.22 14.52 -1.32
C ASP A 69 18.78 14.62 0.15
N ARG A 70 19.72 14.99 1.02
CA ARG A 70 19.51 14.99 2.48
C ARG A 70 18.39 15.93 2.94
N ASP A 71 18.21 17.07 2.29
CA ASP A 71 17.21 18.05 2.70
C ASP A 71 15.80 17.62 2.25
N THR A 72 15.70 17.02 1.06
CA THR A 72 14.48 16.35 0.60
C THR A 72 14.12 15.18 1.52
N ALA A 73 15.09 14.32 1.84
CA ALA A 73 14.86 13.18 2.74
C ALA A 73 14.34 13.64 4.10
N ARG A 74 14.97 14.66 4.71
CA ARG A 74 14.56 15.20 6.00
C ARG A 74 13.15 15.77 5.97
N THR A 75 12.79 16.45 4.89
CA THR A 75 11.47 17.11 4.76
C THR A 75 10.37 16.09 4.50
N TRP A 76 10.59 15.15 3.59
CA TRP A 76 9.54 14.22 3.14
C TRP A 76 9.32 13.09 4.14
N PHE A 77 10.37 12.62 4.80
CA PHE A 77 10.32 11.43 5.67
C PHE A 77 10.23 11.73 7.16
N SER A 78 10.08 13.00 7.58
CA SER A 78 9.89 13.34 9.00
C SER A 78 8.55 12.86 9.58
N ASP A 79 7.50 12.81 8.76
CA ASP A 79 6.16 12.30 9.13
C ASP A 79 5.41 11.83 7.87
N THR A 80 6.01 10.89 7.13
CA THR A 80 5.44 10.41 5.86
C THR A 80 4.31 9.41 6.07
N TYR A 81 3.34 9.41 5.16
CA TYR A 81 2.34 8.37 5.03
C TYR A 81 2.46 7.69 3.68
N GLU A 82 2.68 6.38 3.68
CA GLU A 82 2.87 5.58 2.47
C GLU A 82 1.53 4.98 2.05
N VAL A 83 1.03 5.41 0.88
CA VAL A 83 -0.07 4.73 0.20
C VAL A 83 0.53 3.57 -0.59
N VAL A 84 0.23 2.35 -0.16
CA VAL A 84 0.92 1.15 -0.65
C VAL A 84 0.19 0.52 -1.83
N GLU A 85 -1.13 0.47 -1.76
CA GLU A 85 -1.95 -0.13 -2.81
C GLU A 85 -3.21 0.68 -3.02
N VAL A 86 -3.59 0.85 -4.29
CA VAL A 86 -4.88 1.37 -4.74
C VAL A 86 -5.29 0.51 -5.93
N ALA A 87 -6.46 -0.12 -5.88
CA ALA A 87 -7.05 -0.68 -7.10
C ALA A 87 -8.57 -0.57 -7.14
N VAL A 88 -9.08 -0.63 -8.36
CA VAL A 88 -10.46 -0.41 -8.78
C VAL A 88 -10.75 -1.24 -10.04
#